data_AF-A0ABD2XWV0-F1
#
_entry.id   AF-A0ABD2XWV0-F1
#
_cell.length_a   1.000
_cell.length_b   1.000
_cell.length_c   1.000
_cell.angle_alpha   90.00
_cell.angle_beta   90.00
_cell.angle_gamma   90.00
#
_symmetry.space_group_name_H-M   'P 1'
#
loop_
_entity.id
_entity.type
_entity.pdbx_description
1 polymer ?
#
loop_
_entity_poly.entity_id
_entity_poly.type
_entity_poly.pdbx_seq_one_letter_code
_entity_poly.pdbx_strand_id
1 'polypeptide(L)'
;MAEEKSHQIMPAAVHDCDIVQAVVRKAPPSDYTLKIDSFSFLLEILEKTKARLYNSAIFKASGYKWKLSLYPNGDPKRDGKGYMSIYASIEETSALPRGWEINANIKFFVYDQIRDEYLIFQGNFGNTIRLHEMKKEWGIDQLLDLNIFRDATNGYLFNDKCVFGVEILANRCTGRGECLALPEKICSNYTWKVVKYSKCQKVHYSDAFVLGNFNWKLRLYPKGDHRQEGRSLSLFLQSANTKTAPRVYVEYKICIKNRMNGKDFERAASRLFSPSQDAWGWPTFVSLNDINDSSKGFLANDTLIFQVEITRISTVKNFS
;
A
#
# COMPACT_ATOMS: atom_id res chain seq x y z
N MET A 1 -47.87 -11.91 41.76
CA MET A 1 -48.54 -12.32 40.49
C MET A 1 -47.57 -11.99 39.37
N ALA A 2 -47.21 -13.01 38.60
CA ALA A 2 -46.16 -12.96 37.60
C ALA A 2 -46.59 -12.19 36.34
N GLU A 3 -45.62 -11.52 35.72
CA GLU A 3 -45.70 -10.84 34.43
C GLU A 3 -45.97 -11.82 33.29
N GLU A 4 -46.90 -11.46 32.39
CA GLU A 4 -47.16 -12.18 31.15
C GLU A 4 -46.41 -11.48 30.01
N LYS A 5 -45.19 -11.92 29.74
CA LYS A 5 -44.40 -11.51 28.55
C LYS A 5 -44.94 -12.26 27.34
N SER A 6 -45.66 -11.57 26.46
CA SER A 6 -46.02 -12.11 25.14
C SER A 6 -44.75 -12.44 24.35
N HIS A 7 -44.45 -13.73 24.19
CA HIS A 7 -43.38 -14.21 23.31
C HIS A 7 -43.88 -14.15 21.87
N GLN A 8 -43.39 -13.18 21.10
CA GLN A 8 -43.57 -13.15 19.66
C GLN A 8 -42.55 -14.12 19.03
N ILE A 9 -43.05 -15.20 18.44
CA ILE A 9 -42.23 -16.20 17.75
C ILE A 9 -41.79 -15.60 16.41
N MET A 10 -40.48 -15.37 16.24
CA MET A 10 -39.88 -14.89 14.99
C MET A 10 -39.65 -16.04 14.02
N PRO A 11 -39.78 -15.84 12.69
CA PRO A 11 -39.48 -16.89 11.71
C PRO A 11 -37.98 -17.18 11.66
N ALA A 12 -37.62 -18.46 11.57
CA ALA A 12 -36.25 -18.93 11.48
C ALA A 12 -35.58 -18.50 10.15
N ALA A 13 -34.36 -17.95 10.26
CA ALA A 13 -33.49 -17.64 9.14
C ALA A 13 -32.98 -18.93 8.47
N VAL A 14 -33.03 -18.96 7.14
CA VAL A 14 -32.44 -20.03 6.31
C VAL A 14 -31.01 -19.65 5.91
N HIS A 15 -30.18 -20.68 5.84
CA HIS A 15 -28.72 -20.75 5.88
C HIS A 15 -27.85 -19.79 5.03
N ASP A 16 -26.68 -19.52 5.61
CA ASP A 16 -25.42 -19.04 5.03
C ASP A 16 -25.27 -17.55 4.71
N CYS A 17 -25.66 -16.70 5.66
CA CYS A 17 -24.80 -15.58 6.02
C CYS A 17 -25.02 -15.23 7.49
N ASP A 18 -23.92 -15.19 8.23
CA ASP A 18 -23.76 -14.83 9.63
C ASP A 18 -24.30 -13.40 9.94
N ILE A 19 -25.61 -13.21 9.87
CA ILE A 19 -26.33 -11.95 10.16
C ILE A 19 -27.14 -12.17 11.43
N VAL A 20 -26.65 -11.68 12.56
CA VAL A 20 -27.44 -11.61 13.80
C VAL A 20 -28.17 -10.26 13.87
N GLN A 21 -29.49 -10.28 13.64
CA GLN A 21 -30.49 -9.28 14.07
C GLN A 21 -30.66 -9.33 15.60
N ALA A 22 -31.08 -8.32 16.37
CA ALA A 22 -31.56 -6.96 16.13
C ALA A 22 -31.24 -6.13 17.39
N VAL A 23 -30.38 -5.12 17.28
CA VAL A 23 -30.34 -4.05 18.28
C VAL A 23 -31.30 -2.98 17.79
N VAL A 24 -32.34 -2.70 18.56
CA VAL A 24 -33.27 -1.61 18.28
C VAL A 24 -32.77 -0.34 18.95
N ARG A 25 -32.77 0.77 18.22
CA ARG A 25 -32.35 2.07 18.76
C ARG A 25 -33.33 3.15 18.33
N LYS A 26 -33.74 4.02 19.26
CA LYS A 26 -34.57 5.20 18.94
C LYS A 26 -33.79 6.32 18.26
N ALA A 27 -32.51 6.46 18.60
CA ALA A 27 -31.67 7.50 18.01
C ALA A 27 -31.43 7.25 16.50
N PRO A 28 -31.50 8.30 15.66
CA PRO A 28 -31.22 8.20 14.23
C PRO A 28 -29.74 7.95 13.93
N PRO A 29 -29.38 7.41 12.76
CA PRO A 29 -28.00 7.25 12.31
C PRO A 29 -27.23 8.59 12.39
N SER A 30 -25.95 8.53 12.72
CA SER A 30 -25.15 9.75 12.99
C SER A 30 -24.53 10.37 11.74
N ASP A 31 -24.24 9.59 10.69
CA ASP A 31 -23.50 10.09 9.52
C ASP A 31 -24.39 10.45 8.34
N TYR A 32 -25.33 9.58 7.95
CA TYR A 32 -26.19 9.84 6.79
C TYR A 32 -27.55 9.15 6.88
N THR A 33 -28.59 9.86 6.42
CA THR A 33 -29.97 9.36 6.31
C THR A 33 -30.48 9.58 4.90
N LEU A 34 -30.99 8.51 4.28
CA LEU A 34 -31.70 8.53 3.02
C LEU A 34 -33.20 8.38 3.29
N LYS A 35 -33.96 9.46 3.07
CA LYS A 35 -35.43 9.44 3.11
C LYS A 35 -35.98 9.32 1.69
N ILE A 36 -36.90 8.38 1.50
CA ILE A 36 -37.61 8.18 0.24
C ILE A 36 -39.08 8.48 0.51
N ASP A 37 -39.57 9.58 -0.06
CA ASP A 37 -40.96 10.04 0.12
C ASP A 37 -41.97 9.32 -0.79
N SER A 38 -41.49 8.61 -1.81
CA SER A 38 -42.30 7.72 -2.65
C SER A 38 -41.43 6.57 -3.18
N PHE A 39 -41.60 5.39 -2.58
CA PHE A 39 -40.87 4.19 -2.94
C PHE A 39 -41.34 3.63 -4.29
N SER A 40 -42.64 3.69 -4.55
CA SER A 40 -43.21 3.34 -5.85
C SER A 40 -42.60 4.15 -7.00
N PHE A 41 -42.47 5.48 -6.83
CA PHE A 41 -41.83 6.33 -7.83
C PHE A 41 -40.34 6.05 -7.98
N LEU A 42 -39.64 5.71 -6.89
CA LEU A 42 -38.26 5.25 -6.97
C LEU A 42 -38.13 4.00 -7.85
N LEU A 43 -39.00 3.01 -7.66
CA LEU A 43 -39.01 1.79 -8.50
C LEU A 43 -39.28 2.12 -9.97
N GLU A 44 -40.23 3.02 -10.24
CA GLU A 44 -40.54 3.50 -11.60
C GLU A 44 -39.32 4.15 -12.26
N ILE A 45 -38.58 5.02 -11.55
CA ILE A 45 -37.36 5.64 -12.06
C ILE A 45 -36.32 4.58 -12.40
N LEU A 46 -36.09 3.61 -11.51
CA LEU A 46 -35.10 2.56 -11.72
C LEU A 46 -35.45 1.70 -12.94
N GLU A 47 -36.73 1.34 -13.09
CA GLU A 47 -37.21 0.60 -14.25
C GLU A 47 -37.02 1.39 -15.55
N LYS A 48 -37.47 2.64 -15.60
CA LYS A 48 -37.37 3.51 -16.80
C LYS A 48 -35.93 3.77 -17.20
N THR A 49 -35.02 3.93 -16.24
CA THR A 49 -33.59 4.16 -16.48
C THR A 49 -32.80 2.86 -16.68
N LYS A 50 -33.44 1.70 -16.53
CA LYS A 50 -32.79 0.38 -16.50
C LYS A 50 -31.68 0.28 -15.44
N ALA A 51 -31.77 1.11 -14.40
CA ALA A 51 -30.90 1.05 -13.24
C ALA A 51 -31.39 -0.02 -12.27
N ARG A 52 -30.47 -0.60 -11.50
CA ARG A 52 -30.79 -1.63 -10.48
C ARG A 52 -30.75 -1.09 -9.06
N LEU A 53 -30.11 0.05 -8.88
CA LEU A 53 -29.81 0.62 -7.58
C LEU A 53 -29.97 2.13 -7.62
N TYR A 54 -30.24 2.70 -6.47
CA TYR A 54 -30.21 4.12 -6.23
C TYR A 54 -28.94 4.50 -5.48
N ASN A 55 -28.22 5.49 -6.02
CA ASN A 55 -27.04 6.06 -5.38
C ASN A 55 -27.41 7.34 -4.64
N SER A 56 -26.99 7.46 -3.40
CA SER A 56 -27.03 8.71 -2.64
C SER A 56 -26.02 9.74 -3.16
N ALA A 57 -26.16 10.97 -2.66
CA ALA A 57 -25.10 11.97 -2.74
C ALA A 57 -23.87 11.53 -1.93
N ILE A 58 -22.70 12.04 -2.29
CA ILE A 58 -21.48 11.81 -1.51
C ILE A 58 -21.58 12.55 -0.18
N PHE A 59 -21.31 11.84 0.93
CA PHE A 59 -21.29 12.41 2.28
C PHE A 59 -19.95 12.15 2.96
N LYS A 60 -19.67 12.89 4.04
CA LYS A 60 -18.43 12.75 4.81
C LYS A 60 -18.69 12.02 6.12
N ALA A 61 -17.88 11.02 6.42
CA ALA A 61 -17.90 10.29 7.69
C ALA A 61 -16.48 9.83 8.05
N SER A 62 -16.08 9.99 9.31
CA SER A 62 -14.75 9.62 9.81
C SER A 62 -13.57 10.17 8.98
N GLY A 63 -13.71 11.38 8.43
CA GLY A 63 -12.67 12.02 7.60
C GLY A 63 -12.58 11.53 6.15
N TYR A 64 -13.43 10.58 5.74
CA TYR A 64 -13.49 10.05 4.38
C TYR A 64 -14.80 10.41 3.69
N LYS A 65 -14.81 10.31 2.35
CA LYS A 65 -16.00 10.52 1.53
C LYS A 65 -16.63 9.17 1.18
N TRP A 66 -17.93 9.08 1.33
CA TRP A 66 -18.70 7.85 1.19
C TRP A 66 -19.91 8.05 0.29
N LYS A 67 -20.39 6.95 -0.26
CA LYS A 67 -21.65 6.86 -0.99
C LYS A 67 -22.42 5.64 -0.53
N LEU A 68 -23.72 5.82 -0.32
CA LEU A 68 -24.68 4.76 -0.03
C LEU A 68 -25.35 4.30 -1.34
N SER A 69 -25.39 3.00 -1.56
CA SER A 69 -26.01 2.32 -2.70
C SER A 69 -27.15 1.43 -2.20
N LEU A 70 -28.39 1.73 -2.56
CA LEU A 70 -29.57 0.95 -2.20
C LEU A 70 -30.05 0.14 -3.40
N TYR A 71 -30.27 -1.15 -3.22
CA TYR A 71 -30.93 -2.03 -4.20
C TYR A 71 -32.32 -2.41 -3.67
N PRO A 72 -33.38 -1.70 -4.11
CA PRO A 72 -34.74 -1.91 -3.58
C PRO A 72 -35.32 -3.30 -3.87
N ASN A 73 -34.82 -4.00 -4.89
CA ASN A 73 -35.23 -5.36 -5.26
C ASN A 73 -34.07 -6.37 -5.14
N GLY A 74 -33.02 -6.00 -4.40
CA GLY A 74 -31.85 -6.83 -4.14
C GLY A 74 -30.76 -6.76 -5.21
N ASP A 75 -29.52 -7.06 -4.82
CA ASP A 75 -28.40 -7.22 -5.75
C ASP A 75 -28.39 -8.64 -6.33
N PRO A 76 -28.71 -8.84 -7.62
CA PRO A 76 -28.72 -10.16 -8.23
C PRO A 76 -27.33 -10.79 -8.35
N LYS A 77 -26.25 -10.01 -8.17
CA LYS A 77 -24.87 -10.52 -8.22
C LYS A 77 -24.39 -11.08 -6.88
N ARG A 78 -25.11 -10.81 -5.78
CA ARG A 78 -24.69 -11.15 -4.42
C ARG A 78 -25.79 -11.86 -3.62
N ASP A 79 -26.61 -12.67 -4.29
CA ASP A 79 -27.70 -13.42 -3.65
C ASP A 79 -28.75 -12.55 -2.91
N GLY A 80 -29.00 -11.33 -3.40
CA GLY A 80 -30.02 -10.44 -2.84
C GLY A 80 -31.45 -10.78 -3.26
N LYS A 81 -31.71 -11.92 -3.92
CA LYS A 81 -33.03 -12.22 -4.49
C LYS A 81 -34.08 -12.36 -3.38
N GLY A 82 -35.14 -11.57 -3.45
CA GLY A 82 -36.22 -11.59 -2.45
C GLY A 82 -35.97 -10.67 -1.24
N TYR A 83 -34.81 -10.01 -1.20
CA TYR A 83 -34.41 -9.09 -0.15
C TYR A 83 -34.08 -7.72 -0.74
N MET A 84 -34.09 -6.69 0.09
CA MET A 84 -33.35 -5.45 -0.21
C MET A 84 -31.87 -5.65 0.07
N SER A 85 -31.01 -4.95 -0.66
CA SER A 85 -29.57 -4.91 -0.39
C SER A 85 -29.11 -3.46 -0.21
N ILE A 86 -28.09 -3.24 0.63
CA ILE A 86 -27.53 -1.92 0.86
C ILE A 86 -26.02 -1.99 1.03
N TYR A 87 -25.31 -1.00 0.48
CA TYR A 87 -23.86 -0.94 0.53
C TYR A 87 -23.36 0.48 0.78
N ALA A 88 -22.19 0.60 1.41
CA ALA A 88 -21.44 1.84 1.54
C ALA A 88 -20.09 1.68 0.84
N SER A 89 -19.78 2.59 -0.07
CA SER A 89 -18.51 2.65 -0.80
C SER A 89 -17.70 3.89 -0.41
N ILE A 90 -16.39 3.72 -0.26
CA ILE A 90 -15.47 4.86 -0.12
C ILE A 90 -15.20 5.48 -1.49
N GLU A 91 -15.27 6.80 -1.55
CA GLU A 91 -15.15 7.61 -2.76
C GLU A 91 -13.84 8.42 -2.78
N GLU A 92 -13.48 8.92 -3.95
CA GLU A 92 -12.28 9.75 -4.15
C GLU A 92 -10.97 9.10 -3.66
N THR A 93 -10.87 7.77 -3.79
CA THR A 93 -9.71 7.00 -3.31
C THR A 93 -8.40 7.32 -4.04
N SER A 94 -8.44 8.04 -5.16
CA SER A 94 -7.24 8.49 -5.88
C SER A 94 -6.43 9.52 -5.11
N ALA A 95 -7.05 10.23 -4.16
CA ALA A 95 -6.36 11.15 -3.26
C ALA A 95 -5.70 10.44 -2.07
N LEU A 96 -5.98 9.14 -1.86
CA LEU A 96 -5.38 8.35 -0.79
C LEU A 96 -3.97 7.88 -1.20
N PRO A 97 -3.05 7.70 -0.23
CA PRO A 97 -1.72 7.16 -0.50
C PRO A 97 -1.77 5.79 -1.19
N ARG A 98 -0.75 5.45 -1.97
CA ARG A 98 -0.63 4.12 -2.60
C ARG A 98 -0.63 3.03 -1.52
N GLY A 99 -1.38 1.96 -1.75
CA GLY A 99 -1.53 0.87 -0.78
C GLY A 99 -2.32 1.29 0.46
N TRP A 100 -3.24 2.25 0.34
CA TRP A 100 -4.08 2.65 1.45
C TRP A 100 -4.94 1.49 1.95
N GLU A 101 -5.12 1.46 3.26
CA GLU A 101 -5.99 0.53 3.94
C GLU A 101 -6.71 1.25 5.06
N ILE A 102 -8.01 1.00 5.15
CA ILE A 102 -8.90 1.60 6.14
C ILE A 102 -9.68 0.48 6.80
N ASN A 103 -9.71 0.47 8.12
CA ASN A 103 -10.58 -0.39 8.90
C ASN A 103 -11.83 0.39 9.26
N ALA A 104 -12.99 -0.05 8.77
CA ALA A 104 -14.28 0.63 8.98
C ALA A 104 -15.26 -0.28 9.71
N ASN A 105 -15.93 0.24 10.73
CA ASN A 105 -17.15 -0.35 11.27
C ASN A 105 -18.33 0.40 10.64
N ILE A 106 -19.18 -0.32 9.92
CA ILE A 106 -20.31 0.22 9.18
C ILE A 106 -21.59 -0.42 9.72
N LYS A 107 -22.53 0.43 10.13
CA LYS A 107 -23.86 0.02 10.57
C LYS A 107 -24.90 0.64 9.65
N PHE A 108 -25.82 -0.18 9.15
CA PHE A 108 -26.97 0.27 8.37
C PHE A 108 -28.22 0.28 9.24
N PHE A 109 -29.12 1.21 8.95
CA PHE A 109 -30.34 1.42 9.71
C PHE A 109 -31.55 1.36 8.78
N VAL A 110 -32.63 0.72 9.25
CA VAL A 110 -33.95 0.78 8.61
C VAL A 110 -34.94 1.28 9.66
N TYR A 111 -35.66 2.36 9.34
CA TYR A 111 -36.57 3.00 10.28
C TYR A 111 -37.94 2.31 10.30
N ASP A 112 -38.37 1.89 11.47
CA ASP A 112 -39.74 1.53 11.78
C ASP A 112 -40.50 2.80 12.18
N GLN A 113 -41.33 3.28 11.26
CA GLN A 113 -42.09 4.52 11.40
C GLN A 113 -43.29 4.39 12.36
N ILE A 114 -43.71 3.16 12.68
CA ILE A 114 -44.84 2.92 13.59
C ILE A 114 -44.35 2.93 15.04
N ARG A 115 -43.20 2.29 15.29
CA ARG A 115 -42.63 2.15 16.63
C ARG A 115 -41.66 3.28 17.00
N ASP A 116 -41.34 4.15 16.05
CA ASP A 116 -40.36 5.24 16.17
C ASP A 116 -38.97 4.74 16.59
N GLU A 117 -38.52 3.70 15.87
CA GLU A 117 -37.35 2.92 16.21
C GLU A 117 -36.58 2.51 14.96
N TYR A 118 -35.27 2.24 15.10
CA TYR A 118 -34.45 1.76 13.99
C TYR A 118 -33.98 0.34 14.23
N LEU A 119 -34.15 -0.50 13.22
CA LEU A 119 -33.41 -1.74 13.09
C LEU A 119 -31.97 -1.45 12.65
N ILE A 120 -31.01 -2.03 13.36
CA ILE A 120 -29.58 -1.88 13.06
C ILE A 120 -29.04 -3.18 12.47
N PHE A 121 -28.33 -3.05 11.38
CA PHE A 121 -27.65 -4.14 10.69
C PHE A 121 -26.15 -3.84 10.62
N GLN A 122 -25.32 -4.77 11.09
CA GLN A 122 -23.86 -4.63 11.11
C GLN A 122 -23.21 -6.01 10.94
N GLY A 123 -21.94 -6.05 10.53
CA GLY A 123 -21.20 -7.31 10.41
C GLY A 123 -20.94 -7.99 11.76
N ASN A 124 -20.73 -9.30 11.75
CA ASN A 124 -20.55 -10.11 12.96
C ASN A 124 -19.40 -9.62 13.88
N PHE A 125 -19.68 -9.59 15.19
CA PHE A 125 -18.74 -9.45 16.32
C PHE A 125 -17.81 -8.22 16.33
N GLY A 126 -18.25 -7.05 15.85
CA GLY A 126 -17.43 -5.83 15.94
C GLY A 126 -16.17 -5.86 15.06
N ASN A 127 -16.09 -6.81 14.13
CA ASN A 127 -15.02 -6.87 13.15
C ASN A 127 -15.08 -5.63 12.26
N THR A 128 -14.01 -4.85 12.29
CA THR A 128 -13.80 -3.78 11.32
C THR A 128 -13.58 -4.38 9.94
N ILE A 129 -14.29 -3.87 8.95
CA ILE A 129 -14.10 -4.21 7.55
C ILE A 129 -12.85 -3.49 7.04
N ARG A 130 -11.89 -4.26 6.54
CA ARG A 130 -10.73 -3.71 5.83
C ARG A 130 -11.12 -3.36 4.40
N LEU A 131 -11.09 -2.07 4.09
CA LEU A 131 -11.21 -1.50 2.75
C LEU A 131 -9.82 -1.15 2.21
N HIS A 132 -9.62 -1.38 0.92
CA HIS A 132 -8.38 -1.14 0.20
C HIS A 132 -8.65 -0.97 -1.30
N GLU A 133 -7.60 -0.78 -2.10
CA GLU A 133 -7.71 -0.49 -3.54
C GLU A 133 -8.61 -1.48 -4.32
N MET A 134 -8.61 -2.76 -3.94
CA MET A 134 -9.40 -3.82 -4.60
C MET A 134 -10.77 -4.06 -3.95
N LYS A 135 -10.99 -3.54 -2.74
CA LYS A 135 -12.25 -3.69 -1.98
C LYS A 135 -12.63 -2.34 -1.39
N LYS A 136 -13.42 -1.58 -2.15
CA LYS A 136 -13.83 -0.21 -1.81
C LYS A 136 -15.23 -0.11 -1.22
N GLU A 137 -15.93 -1.23 -1.09
CA GLU A 137 -17.33 -1.28 -0.69
C GLU A 137 -17.55 -2.43 0.27
N TRP A 138 -18.49 -2.22 1.19
CA TRP A 138 -19.07 -3.27 2.00
C TRP A 138 -20.54 -2.98 2.27
N GLY A 139 -21.33 -4.03 2.45
CA GLY A 139 -22.76 -3.91 2.67
C GLY A 139 -23.38 -5.23 3.07
N ILE A 140 -24.71 -5.27 3.01
CA ILE A 140 -25.52 -6.40 3.42
C ILE A 140 -26.39 -6.78 2.23
N ASP A 141 -26.14 -7.99 1.73
CA ASP A 141 -26.77 -8.49 0.52
C ASP A 141 -28.24 -8.83 0.75
N GLN A 142 -28.58 -9.39 1.91
CA GLN A 142 -29.95 -9.70 2.33
C GLN A 142 -30.31 -8.85 3.56
N LEU A 143 -30.43 -7.53 3.36
CA LEU A 143 -30.69 -6.57 4.44
C LEU A 143 -32.05 -6.83 5.11
N LEU A 144 -33.12 -6.87 4.32
CA LEU A 144 -34.48 -7.02 4.82
C LEU A 144 -35.34 -7.72 3.76
N ASP A 145 -36.09 -8.74 4.17
CA ASP A 145 -37.00 -9.47 3.30
C ASP A 145 -38.04 -8.51 2.70
N LEU A 146 -38.30 -8.63 1.40
CA LEU A 146 -39.20 -7.73 0.69
C LEU A 146 -40.66 -7.83 1.16
N ASN A 147 -41.11 -9.02 1.59
CA ASN A 147 -42.45 -9.20 2.14
C ASN A 147 -42.56 -8.51 3.51
N ILE A 148 -41.54 -8.68 4.37
CA ILE A 148 -41.48 -7.99 5.66
C ILE A 148 -41.45 -6.47 5.47
N PHE A 149 -40.64 -5.98 4.54
CA PHE A 149 -40.52 -4.55 4.24
C PHE A 149 -41.84 -3.94 3.74
N ARG A 150 -42.56 -4.66 2.86
CA ARG A 150 -43.80 -4.18 2.22
C ARG A 150 -45.04 -4.32 3.10
N ASP A 151 -45.02 -5.20 4.10
CA ASP A 151 -46.11 -5.31 5.05
C ASP A 151 -46.18 -4.06 5.92
N ALA A 152 -47.24 -3.27 5.73
CA ALA A 152 -47.45 -2.00 6.41
C ALA A 152 -47.49 -2.13 7.95
N THR A 153 -47.82 -3.31 8.50
CA THR A 153 -47.84 -3.55 9.95
C THR A 153 -46.44 -3.55 10.58
N ASN A 154 -45.39 -3.72 9.76
CA ASN A 154 -44.00 -3.68 10.19
C ASN A 154 -43.40 -2.26 10.19
N GLY A 155 -44.08 -1.27 9.58
CA GLY A 155 -43.70 0.15 9.69
C GLY A 155 -42.49 0.61 8.84
N TYR A 156 -41.81 -0.29 8.13
CA TYR A 156 -40.64 0.06 7.30
C TYR A 156 -41.01 0.80 6.01
N LEU A 157 -42.08 0.36 5.34
CA LEU A 157 -42.74 1.07 4.24
C LEU A 157 -44.12 1.52 4.72
N PHE A 158 -44.25 2.80 5.05
CA PHE A 158 -45.49 3.38 5.56
C PHE A 158 -45.90 4.56 4.70
N ASN A 159 -47.12 4.55 4.15
CA ASN A 159 -47.61 5.55 3.20
C ASN A 159 -46.67 5.78 2.00
N ASP A 160 -46.13 4.70 1.43
CA ASP A 160 -45.12 4.73 0.35
C ASP A 160 -43.78 5.41 0.72
N LYS A 161 -43.55 5.67 2.01
CA LYS A 161 -42.32 6.27 2.52
C LYS A 161 -41.47 5.26 3.26
N CYS A 162 -40.16 5.37 3.10
CA CYS A 162 -39.21 4.59 3.85
C CYS A 162 -37.93 5.38 4.13
N VAL A 163 -37.20 4.99 5.18
CA VAL A 163 -35.99 5.68 5.61
C VAL A 163 -34.88 4.67 5.90
N PHE A 164 -33.73 4.91 5.28
CA PHE A 164 -32.50 4.16 5.48
C PHE A 164 -31.43 5.06 6.09
N GLY A 165 -30.50 4.46 6.81
CA GLY A 165 -29.43 5.17 7.49
C GLY A 165 -28.11 4.44 7.46
N VAL A 166 -27.02 5.17 7.71
CA VAL A 166 -25.70 4.58 7.91
C VAL A 166 -24.89 5.36 8.96
N GLU A 167 -24.12 4.61 9.75
CA GLU A 167 -23.11 5.11 10.69
C GLU A 167 -21.79 4.42 10.36
N ILE A 168 -20.72 5.20 10.23
CA ILE A 168 -19.41 4.78 9.75
C ILE A 168 -18.31 5.30 10.68
N LEU A 169 -17.70 4.38 11.42
CA LEU A 169 -16.47 4.63 12.16
C LEU A 169 -15.30 4.06 11.38
N ALA A 170 -14.46 4.90 10.78
CA ALA A 170 -13.34 4.47 9.95
C ALA A 170 -12.02 5.02 10.46
N ASN A 171 -11.04 4.12 10.62
CA ASN A 171 -9.70 4.45 11.06
C ASN A 171 -8.70 4.01 9.99
N ARG A 172 -7.74 4.90 9.66
CA ARG A 172 -6.63 4.55 8.79
C ARG A 172 -5.81 3.44 9.44
N CYS A 173 -5.45 2.41 8.69
CA CYS A 173 -4.43 1.46 9.13
C CYS A 173 -3.09 2.21 9.21
N THR A 174 -2.62 2.51 10.42
CA THR A 174 -1.33 3.20 10.66
C THR A 174 -0.13 2.25 10.57
N GLY A 175 -0.26 1.15 9.83
CA GLY A 175 0.81 0.19 9.64
C GLY A 175 2.03 0.91 9.05
N ARG A 176 3.13 0.96 9.78
CA ARG A 176 4.41 1.43 9.23
C ARG A 176 4.92 0.35 8.28
N GLY A 177 4.99 0.68 6.99
CA GLY A 177 5.44 -0.22 5.95
C GLY A 177 6.45 0.45 5.02
N GLU A 178 7.13 -0.39 4.26
CA GLU A 178 8.09 0.01 3.25
C GLU A 178 7.89 -0.80 1.98
N CYS A 179 8.27 -0.22 0.85
CA CYS A 179 8.30 -0.91 -0.43
C CYS A 179 9.66 -0.78 -1.07
N LEU A 180 10.06 -1.83 -1.78
CA LEU A 180 11.15 -1.76 -2.72
C LEU A 180 10.58 -1.32 -4.06
N ALA A 181 10.98 -0.15 -4.55
CA ALA A 181 10.54 0.34 -5.85
C ALA A 181 10.98 -0.60 -6.99
N LEU A 182 10.31 -0.51 -8.14
CA LEU A 182 10.81 -1.19 -9.33
C LEU A 182 12.23 -0.71 -9.64
N PRO A 183 13.16 -1.63 -9.96
CA PRO A 183 14.52 -1.26 -10.23
C PRO A 183 14.65 -0.55 -11.59
N GLU A 184 15.38 0.55 -11.59
CA GLU A 184 15.74 1.31 -12.77
C GLU A 184 17.05 0.77 -13.35
N LYS A 185 17.09 0.57 -14.67
CA LYS A 185 18.32 0.24 -15.39
C LYS A 185 19.11 1.52 -15.62
N ILE A 186 20.39 1.49 -15.27
CA ILE A 186 21.31 2.61 -15.42
C ILE A 186 22.32 2.26 -16.52
N CYS A 187 22.63 3.22 -17.40
CA CYS A 187 23.56 3.05 -18.54
C CYS A 187 24.73 4.05 -18.48
N SER A 188 25.11 4.48 -17.29
CA SER A 188 26.18 5.44 -17.05
C SER A 188 27.27 4.84 -16.19
N ASN A 189 28.51 5.25 -16.44
CA ASN A 189 29.68 4.87 -15.65
C ASN A 189 30.44 6.11 -15.18
N TYR A 190 31.26 5.93 -14.15
CA TYR A 190 32.19 6.92 -13.63
C TYR A 190 33.61 6.39 -13.74
N THR A 191 34.57 7.24 -14.09
CA THR A 191 35.98 6.87 -14.20
C THR A 191 36.83 7.71 -13.25
N TRP A 192 37.64 7.04 -12.43
CA TRP A 192 38.55 7.67 -11.49
C TRP A 192 40.01 7.34 -11.83
N LYS A 193 40.83 8.39 -11.96
CA LYS A 193 42.27 8.27 -12.22
C LYS A 193 43.04 8.57 -10.93
N VAL A 194 43.79 7.58 -10.44
CA VAL A 194 44.67 7.71 -9.28
C VAL A 194 46.08 7.95 -9.80
N VAL A 195 46.47 9.22 -9.87
CA VAL A 195 47.82 9.64 -10.30
C VAL A 195 48.81 9.58 -9.13
N LYS A 196 50.10 9.36 -9.44
CA LYS A 196 51.18 9.24 -8.44
C LYS A 196 50.90 8.11 -7.43
N TYR A 197 50.41 6.96 -7.93
CA TYR A 197 50.00 5.81 -7.12
C TYR A 197 51.10 5.33 -6.17
N SER A 198 52.36 5.38 -6.59
CA SER A 198 53.54 5.03 -5.78
C SER A 198 53.62 5.78 -4.44
N LYS A 199 53.08 7.01 -4.36
CA LYS A 199 53.05 7.84 -3.15
C LYS A 199 51.83 7.61 -2.26
N CYS A 200 50.85 6.81 -2.73
CA CYS A 200 49.61 6.55 -2.02
C CYS A 200 49.83 5.46 -0.96
N GLN A 201 50.06 5.85 0.29
CA GLN A 201 50.22 4.91 1.42
C GLN A 201 48.98 4.78 2.31
N LYS A 202 48.15 5.83 2.38
CA LYS A 202 46.94 5.86 3.23
C LYS A 202 45.70 5.59 2.39
N VAL A 203 44.53 5.55 3.03
CA VAL A 203 43.25 5.48 2.34
C VAL A 203 43.06 6.71 1.44
N HIS A 204 42.57 6.49 0.22
CA HIS A 204 42.24 7.55 -0.74
C HIS A 204 40.77 7.47 -1.14
N TYR A 205 40.18 8.63 -1.42
CA TYR A 205 38.80 8.76 -1.86
C TYR A 205 38.75 9.40 -3.23
N SER A 206 37.83 8.95 -4.08
CA SER A 206 37.45 9.74 -5.26
C SER A 206 36.65 10.97 -4.84
N ASP A 207 36.49 11.90 -5.77
CA ASP A 207 35.42 12.89 -5.69
C ASP A 207 34.06 12.18 -5.64
N ALA A 208 33.05 12.88 -5.10
CA ALA A 208 31.68 12.39 -5.17
C ALA A 208 31.19 12.40 -6.62
N PHE A 209 30.49 11.36 -7.03
CA PHE A 209 29.91 11.26 -8.36
C PHE A 209 28.47 10.75 -8.28
N VAL A 210 27.64 11.16 -9.24
CA VAL A 210 26.22 10.79 -9.30
C VAL A 210 26.01 9.68 -10.30
N LEU A 211 25.42 8.57 -9.86
CA LEU A 211 24.92 7.50 -10.74
C LEU A 211 23.55 7.06 -10.23
N GLY A 212 22.56 7.02 -11.13
CA GLY A 212 21.18 6.64 -10.79
C GLY A 212 20.49 7.58 -9.80
N ASN A 213 20.84 8.88 -9.79
CA ASN A 213 20.39 9.89 -8.82
C ASN A 213 20.89 9.71 -7.37
N PHE A 214 21.91 8.88 -7.15
CA PHE A 214 22.57 8.69 -5.86
C PHE A 214 24.02 9.17 -5.92
N ASN A 215 24.51 9.77 -4.82
CA ASN A 215 25.91 10.15 -4.68
C ASN A 215 26.75 8.97 -4.19
N TRP A 216 27.87 8.75 -4.87
CA TRP A 216 28.80 7.67 -4.61
C TRP A 216 30.22 8.20 -4.49
N LYS A 217 31.08 7.45 -3.80
CA LYS A 217 32.53 7.62 -3.76
C LYS A 217 33.21 6.27 -3.85
N LEU A 218 34.41 6.23 -4.42
CA LEU A 218 35.32 5.11 -4.27
C LEU A 218 36.20 5.33 -3.06
N ARG A 219 36.35 4.29 -2.24
CA ARG A 219 37.29 4.23 -1.12
C ARG A 219 38.35 3.19 -1.42
N LEU A 220 39.57 3.65 -1.63
CA LEU A 220 40.73 2.86 -2.03
C LEU A 220 41.70 2.71 -0.86
N TYR A 221 42.16 1.48 -0.62
CA TYR A 221 43.33 1.19 0.19
C TYR A 221 44.44 0.68 -0.74
N PRO A 222 45.40 1.54 -1.14
CA PRO A 222 46.44 1.20 -2.11
C PRO A 222 47.30 0.01 -1.69
N LYS A 223 47.53 -0.16 -0.39
CA LYS A 223 48.32 -1.26 0.19
C LYS A 223 47.47 -2.31 0.91
N GLY A 224 46.15 -2.27 0.70
CA GLY A 224 45.21 -3.15 1.39
C GLY A 224 44.62 -2.56 2.67
N ASP A 225 43.42 -3.00 3.02
CA ASP A 225 42.80 -2.71 4.30
C ASP A 225 43.45 -3.53 5.43
N HIS A 226 42.95 -3.39 6.66
CA HIS A 226 43.44 -4.12 7.85
C HIS A 226 43.47 -5.66 7.69
N ARG A 227 42.78 -6.23 6.69
CA ARG A 227 42.74 -7.67 6.44
C ARG A 227 43.76 -8.11 5.38
N GLN A 228 44.23 -7.19 4.55
CA GLN A 228 45.02 -7.48 3.34
C GLN A 228 46.25 -6.60 3.18
N GLU A 229 46.71 -5.99 4.28
CA GLU A 229 47.88 -5.12 4.29
C GLU A 229 49.10 -5.77 3.64
N GLY A 230 49.70 -5.06 2.68
CA GLY A 230 50.86 -5.51 1.90
C GLY A 230 50.59 -6.61 0.87
N ARG A 231 49.36 -7.12 0.76
CA ARG A 231 49.04 -8.27 -0.12
C ARG A 231 48.20 -7.89 -1.33
N SER A 232 47.10 -7.17 -1.09
CA SER A 232 46.13 -6.84 -2.14
C SER A 232 45.62 -5.42 -1.96
N LEU A 233 45.45 -4.70 -3.06
CA LEU A 233 44.71 -3.44 -3.07
C LEU A 233 43.25 -3.73 -2.73
N SER A 234 42.67 -2.95 -1.81
CA SER A 234 41.26 -3.04 -1.44
C SER A 234 40.48 -1.88 -2.02
N LEU A 235 39.28 -2.15 -2.54
CA LEU A 235 38.45 -1.13 -3.18
C LEU A 235 36.98 -1.32 -2.82
N PHE A 236 36.35 -0.21 -2.42
CA PHE A 236 34.96 -0.19 -1.96
C PHE A 236 34.19 0.92 -2.68
N LEU A 237 32.95 0.60 -3.07
CA LEU A 237 31.95 1.60 -3.41
C LEU A 237 31.29 2.05 -2.11
N GLN A 238 31.21 3.35 -1.91
CA GLN A 238 30.60 3.96 -0.72
C GLN A 238 29.51 4.93 -1.15
N SER A 239 28.33 4.82 -0.54
CA SER A 239 27.27 5.83 -0.66
C SER A 239 27.75 7.10 0.07
N ALA A 240 27.70 8.22 -0.63
CA ALA A 240 28.07 9.52 -0.08
C ALA A 240 26.85 10.27 0.48
N ASN A 241 25.71 9.59 0.65
CA ASN A 241 24.50 10.20 1.19
C ASN A 241 24.54 10.30 2.73
N THR A 242 23.68 11.16 3.29
CA THR A 242 23.62 11.44 4.73
C THR A 242 23.06 10.25 5.53
N LYS A 243 23.19 10.29 6.86
CA LYS A 243 22.60 9.28 7.78
C LYS A 243 21.07 9.14 7.67
N THR A 244 20.41 10.05 6.97
CA THR A 244 18.97 10.08 6.73
C THR A 244 18.58 9.52 5.36
N ALA A 245 19.54 9.02 4.58
CA ALA A 245 19.31 8.53 3.23
C ALA A 245 18.45 7.25 3.20
N PRO A 246 17.59 7.07 2.20
CA PRO A 246 16.83 5.85 2.02
C PRO A 246 17.78 4.67 1.75
N ARG A 247 17.35 3.46 2.13
CA ARG A 247 18.07 2.24 1.74
C ARG A 247 17.97 2.08 0.23
N VAL A 248 19.07 1.70 -0.40
CA VAL A 248 19.16 1.60 -1.86
C VAL A 248 19.82 0.30 -2.27
N TYR A 249 19.10 -0.50 -3.04
CA TYR A 249 19.63 -1.70 -3.69
C TYR A 249 20.37 -1.30 -4.96
N VAL A 250 21.58 -1.79 -5.14
CA VAL A 250 22.43 -1.48 -6.29
C VAL A 250 23.11 -2.73 -6.81
N GLU A 251 23.04 -2.93 -8.11
CA GLU A 251 23.93 -3.81 -8.87
C GLU A 251 24.97 -2.96 -9.57
N TYR A 252 26.25 -3.28 -9.34
CA TYR A 252 27.34 -2.51 -9.89
C TYR A 252 28.55 -3.38 -10.21
N LYS A 253 29.40 -2.82 -11.07
CA LYS A 253 30.67 -3.37 -11.49
C LYS A 253 31.75 -2.34 -11.22
N ILE A 254 32.88 -2.79 -10.70
CA ILE A 254 34.09 -1.98 -10.63
C ILE A 254 35.17 -2.69 -11.42
N CYS A 255 35.79 -1.98 -12.34
CA CYS A 255 36.92 -2.47 -13.11
C CYS A 255 38.15 -1.60 -12.93
N ILE A 256 39.32 -2.23 -12.98
CA ILE A 256 40.61 -1.57 -13.17
C ILE A 256 41.00 -1.73 -14.63
N LYS A 257 41.29 -0.60 -15.29
CA LYS A 257 41.57 -0.58 -16.72
C LYS A 257 42.97 -1.09 -17.01
N ASN A 258 43.06 -1.98 -17.99
CA ASN A 258 44.33 -2.34 -18.60
C ASN A 258 44.75 -1.25 -19.60
N ARG A 259 46.02 -0.86 -19.56
CA ARG A 259 46.57 0.21 -20.41
C ARG A 259 47.47 -0.30 -21.54
N MET A 260 47.64 -1.61 -21.66
CA MET A 260 48.57 -2.27 -22.59
C MET A 260 47.85 -3.27 -23.52
N ASN A 261 46.62 -2.97 -23.95
CA ASN A 261 45.77 -3.82 -24.79
C ASN A 261 45.39 -5.19 -24.18
N GLY A 262 45.65 -5.40 -22.89
CA GLY A 262 45.18 -6.57 -22.15
C GLY A 262 43.72 -6.43 -21.70
N LYS A 263 43.22 -7.45 -21.01
CA LYS A 263 41.86 -7.45 -20.47
C LYS A 263 41.77 -6.62 -19.18
N ASP A 264 40.72 -5.80 -19.07
CA ASP A 264 40.34 -5.16 -17.81
C ASP A 264 40.07 -6.23 -16.74
N PHE A 265 40.39 -5.92 -15.49
CA PHE A 265 39.98 -6.75 -14.37
C PHE A 265 38.72 -6.15 -13.74
N GLU A 266 37.64 -6.93 -13.71
CA GLU A 266 36.32 -6.52 -13.25
C GLU A 266 35.86 -7.38 -12.06
N ARG A 267 35.15 -6.76 -11.12
CA ARG A 267 34.31 -7.46 -10.15
C ARG A 267 32.92 -6.83 -10.10
N ALA A 268 31.91 -7.68 -9.95
CA ALA A 268 30.51 -7.29 -9.87
C ALA A 268 29.93 -7.62 -8.48
N ALA A 269 29.01 -6.80 -8.00
CA ALA A 269 28.30 -7.05 -6.75
C ALA A 269 26.89 -6.49 -6.78
N SER A 270 26.05 -7.08 -5.93
CA SER A 270 24.68 -6.65 -5.66
C SER A 270 24.51 -6.41 -4.17
N ARG A 271 24.19 -5.18 -3.76
CA ARG A 271 24.12 -4.80 -2.35
C ARG A 271 23.01 -3.82 -2.03
N LEU A 272 22.42 -4.00 -0.86
CA LEU A 272 21.54 -3.03 -0.23
C LEU A 272 22.39 -2.11 0.66
N PHE A 273 22.58 -0.87 0.22
CA PHE A 273 23.22 0.16 1.00
C PHE A 273 22.22 0.79 1.97
N SER A 274 22.71 1.15 3.16
CA SER A 274 21.93 1.80 4.21
C SER A 274 22.82 2.74 5.02
N PRO A 275 22.27 3.65 5.83
CA PRO A 275 23.08 4.50 6.71
C PRO A 275 24.04 3.74 7.63
N SER A 276 23.70 2.50 8.01
CA SER A 276 24.56 1.62 8.82
C SER A 276 25.52 0.75 7.99
N GLN A 277 25.29 0.63 6.69
CA GLN A 277 26.10 -0.15 5.75
C GLN A 277 26.27 0.68 4.48
N ASP A 278 27.07 1.73 4.59
CA ASP A 278 27.26 2.75 3.56
C ASP A 278 28.33 2.37 2.54
N ALA A 279 29.17 1.38 2.84
CA ALA A 279 30.24 0.92 1.95
C ALA A 279 30.24 -0.60 1.79
N TRP A 280 30.47 -1.06 0.56
CA TRP A 280 30.77 -2.46 0.27
C TRP A 280 31.78 -2.56 -0.86
N GLY A 281 32.59 -3.61 -0.83
CA GLY A 281 33.62 -3.84 -1.83
C GLY A 281 34.44 -5.07 -1.51
N TRP A 282 35.67 -5.05 -1.98
CA TRP A 282 36.57 -6.19 -1.89
C TRP A 282 37.85 -5.81 -1.15
N PRO A 283 38.07 -6.40 0.05
CA PRO A 283 39.38 -6.37 0.71
C PRO A 283 40.48 -6.91 -0.20
N THR A 284 40.18 -7.97 -0.95
CA THR A 284 41.05 -8.56 -1.98
C THR A 284 40.54 -8.21 -3.38
N PHE A 285 40.72 -6.95 -3.81
CA PHE A 285 40.29 -6.55 -5.15
C PHE A 285 41.26 -7.07 -6.21
N VAL A 286 42.53 -6.62 -6.17
CA VAL A 286 43.63 -7.07 -7.05
C VAL A 286 44.90 -7.22 -6.23
N SER A 287 45.73 -8.24 -6.51
CA SER A 287 46.98 -8.43 -5.77
C SER A 287 47.97 -7.30 -6.05
N LEU A 288 48.80 -6.94 -5.06
CA LEU A 288 49.84 -5.92 -5.29
C LEU A 288 50.91 -6.42 -6.27
N ASN A 289 51.15 -7.72 -6.33
CA ASN A 289 52.04 -8.33 -7.31
C ASN A 289 51.54 -8.10 -8.74
N ASP A 290 50.24 -8.34 -8.99
CA ASP A 290 49.65 -8.09 -10.33
C ASP A 290 49.65 -6.60 -10.68
N ILE A 291 49.46 -5.71 -9.71
CA ILE A 291 49.50 -4.25 -9.95
C ILE A 291 50.91 -3.79 -10.32
N ASN A 292 51.94 -4.33 -9.64
CA ASN A 292 53.33 -3.93 -9.85
C ASN A 292 54.00 -4.67 -11.02
N ASP A 293 53.41 -5.76 -11.49
CA ASP A 293 53.86 -6.48 -12.69
C ASP A 293 53.52 -5.66 -13.94
N SER A 294 54.55 -5.05 -14.54
CA SER A 294 54.42 -4.24 -15.75
C SER A 294 53.81 -5.01 -16.93
N SER A 295 53.93 -6.35 -16.97
CA SER A 295 53.34 -7.18 -18.02
C SER A 295 51.81 -7.27 -17.92
N LYS A 296 51.24 -7.04 -16.73
CA LYS A 296 49.78 -7.01 -16.53
C LYS A 296 49.15 -5.72 -17.02
N GLY A 297 49.92 -4.63 -17.11
CA GLY A 297 49.48 -3.38 -17.73
C GLY A 297 48.44 -2.57 -16.94
N PHE A 298 48.23 -2.84 -15.65
CA PHE A 298 47.29 -2.07 -14.81
C PHE A 298 47.86 -0.72 -14.38
N LEU A 299 49.15 -0.67 -14.01
CA LEU A 299 49.86 0.55 -13.61
C LEU A 299 50.69 1.07 -14.78
N ALA A 300 50.31 2.24 -15.32
CA ALA A 300 51.04 2.91 -16.39
C ALA A 300 51.27 4.37 -16.03
N ASN A 301 52.50 4.88 -16.20
CA ASN A 301 52.90 6.25 -15.82
C ASN A 301 52.48 6.60 -14.38
N ASP A 302 52.72 5.67 -13.45
CA ASP A 302 52.37 5.77 -12.04
C ASP A 302 50.88 6.14 -11.80
N THR A 303 50.00 5.67 -12.69
CA THR A 303 48.57 5.97 -12.67
C THR A 303 47.73 4.71 -12.78
N LEU A 304 46.78 4.53 -11.85
CA LEU A 304 45.72 3.53 -11.94
C LEU A 304 44.43 4.19 -12.44
N ILE A 305 43.64 3.44 -13.21
CA ILE A 305 42.32 3.90 -13.67
C ILE A 305 41.27 2.90 -13.24
N PHE A 306 40.33 3.35 -12.40
CA PHE A 306 39.15 2.60 -12.03
C PHE A 306 37.94 3.12 -12.79
N GLN A 307 37.05 2.23 -13.20
CA GLN A 307 35.74 2.60 -13.72
C GLN A 307 34.66 1.85 -12.94
N VAL A 308 33.59 2.56 -12.60
CA VAL A 308 32.43 2.04 -11.88
C VAL A 308 31.23 2.17 -12.80
N GLU A 309 30.50 1.08 -12.97
CA GLU A 309 29.23 1.05 -13.66
C GLU A 309 28.15 0.61 -12.67
N ILE A 310 27.06 1.35 -12.58
CA ILE A 310 25.84 0.87 -11.93
C ILE A 310 24.93 0.38 -13.03
N THR A 311 24.50 -0.87 -12.96
CA THR A 311 23.62 -1.47 -13.97
C THR A 311 22.16 -1.38 -13.56
N ARG A 312 21.88 -1.41 -12.25
CA ARG A 312 20.53 -1.45 -11.72
C ARG A 312 20.45 -0.81 -10.34
N ILE A 313 19.42 -0.01 -10.09
CA ILE A 313 19.21 0.67 -8.81
C ILE A 313 17.75 0.60 -8.38
N SER A 314 17.46 0.38 -7.10
CA SER A 314 16.12 0.44 -6.55
C SER A 314 16.13 1.08 -5.17
N THR A 315 15.18 1.99 -4.92
CA THR A 315 15.07 2.70 -3.64
C THR A 315 14.00 2.05 -2.78
N VAL A 316 14.31 1.84 -1.50
CA VAL A 316 13.31 1.49 -0.49
C VAL A 316 12.60 2.76 -0.04
N LYS A 317 11.29 2.82 -0.21
CA LYS A 317 10.45 3.96 0.17
C LYS A 317 9.51 3.55 1.30
N ASN A 318 9.31 4.44 2.27
CA ASN A 318 8.28 4.24 3.30
C ASN A 318 6.93 4.66 2.72
N PHE A 319 5.88 3.92 3.04
CA PHE A 319 4.51 4.40 2.88
C PHE A 319 3.96 4.71 4.26
N SER A 320 3.76 5.99 4.52
CA SER A 320 3.19 6.54 5.77
C SER A 320 1.77 7.01 5.56
#